data_AF-A0A7X9KRI1-F1
#
_entry.id   AF-A0A7X9KRI1-F1
#
_cell.length_a   1.000
_cell.length_b   1.000
_cell.length_c   1.000
_cell.angle_alpha   90.00
_cell.angle_beta   90.00
_cell.angle_gamma   90.00
#
_symmetry.space_group_name_H-M   'P 1'
#
loop_
_entity.id
_entity.type
_entity.pdbx_description
1 polymer ?
#
loop_
_entity_poly.entity_id
_entity_poly.type
_entity_poly.pdbx_seq_one_letter_code
_entity_poly.pdbx_strand_id
1 'polypeptide(L)'
;MVRFYHIIYLFSLSVFVVCSQKSFGQIEFIQNKGQWHNNVQYKAEVSAGSLYLEKNGFTILLQNADDVKMFTEMVHGNETATRPFPDKFTLHSFAYKVKFLNASASPFIQPDKPFEFVNNYFIGNNRAQWASDCKVFQAITYKNVYPNIDIRYYSSSGNLKYDFIVRPGGNPKAITLQYDGPKLAIKNKNLVITTPVGEV
;
A
#
# COMPACT_ATOMS: atom_id res chain seq x y z
N MET A 1 -44.61 -7.46 -66.19
CA MET A 1 -45.03 -7.64 -64.79
C MET A 1 -43.76 -7.82 -63.96
N VAL A 2 -43.24 -6.73 -63.40
CA VAL A 2 -41.91 -6.68 -62.75
C VAL A 2 -42.04 -7.09 -61.29
N ARG A 3 -41.29 -8.10 -60.84
CA ARG A 3 -41.21 -8.53 -59.43
C ARG A 3 -40.08 -7.77 -58.74
N PHE A 4 -40.41 -6.98 -57.73
CA PHE A 4 -39.44 -6.33 -56.83
C PHE A 4 -39.05 -7.30 -55.71
N TYR A 5 -37.75 -7.55 -55.55
CA TYR A 5 -37.19 -8.20 -54.36
C TYR A 5 -36.68 -7.11 -53.41
N HIS A 6 -37.17 -7.09 -52.16
CA HIS A 6 -36.64 -6.24 -51.11
C HIS A 6 -35.55 -6.99 -50.34
N ILE A 7 -34.31 -6.53 -50.47
CA ILE A 7 -33.16 -6.98 -49.67
C ILE A 7 -33.12 -6.09 -48.42
N ILE A 8 -33.35 -6.69 -47.25
CA ILE A 8 -33.24 -6.01 -45.96
C ILE A 8 -31.80 -6.18 -45.48
N TYR A 9 -31.04 -5.08 -45.41
CA TYR A 9 -29.73 -5.03 -44.76
C TYR A 9 -29.92 -4.90 -43.25
N LEU A 10 -29.54 -5.92 -42.49
CA LEU A 10 -29.52 -5.89 -41.02
C LEU A 10 -28.21 -5.23 -40.56
N PHE A 11 -28.28 -3.98 -40.10
CA PHE A 11 -27.15 -3.25 -39.53
C PHE A 11 -26.94 -3.71 -38.07
N SER A 12 -25.96 -4.59 -37.84
CA SER A 12 -25.57 -5.01 -36.50
C SER A 12 -24.82 -3.87 -35.80
N LEU A 13 -25.51 -3.16 -34.90
CA LEU A 13 -24.91 -2.16 -34.02
C LEU A 13 -24.13 -2.88 -32.89
N SER A 14 -22.82 -2.98 -33.02
CA SER A 14 -21.94 -3.50 -31.98
C SER A 14 -21.91 -2.51 -30.80
N VAL A 15 -22.62 -2.83 -29.73
CA VAL A 15 -22.53 -2.09 -28.46
C VAL A 15 -21.14 -2.34 -27.87
N PHE A 16 -20.26 -1.35 -27.95
CA PHE A 16 -19.04 -1.33 -27.14
C PHE A 16 -19.46 -1.12 -25.68
N VAL A 17 -19.44 -2.20 -24.90
CA VAL A 17 -19.53 -2.10 -23.44
C VAL A 17 -18.25 -1.42 -22.96
N VAL A 18 -18.34 -0.11 -22.70
CA VAL A 18 -17.33 0.62 -21.93
C VAL A 18 -17.43 0.10 -20.50
N CYS A 19 -16.67 -0.94 -20.19
CA CYS A 19 -16.49 -1.37 -18.82
C CYS A 19 -15.74 -0.24 -18.10
N SER A 20 -16.40 0.44 -17.16
CA SER A 20 -15.74 1.42 -16.29
C SER A 20 -14.67 0.68 -15.48
N GLN A 21 -13.42 0.79 -15.91
CA GLN A 21 -12.30 0.36 -15.07
C GLN A 21 -12.28 1.30 -13.87
N LYS A 22 -12.57 0.77 -12.69
CA LYS A 22 -12.22 1.45 -11.44
C LYS A 22 -10.69 1.58 -11.44
N SER A 23 -10.19 2.78 -11.72
CA SER A 23 -8.79 3.11 -11.50
C SER A 23 -8.56 3.10 -10.00
N PHE A 24 -7.98 2.02 -9.51
CA PHE A 24 -7.49 2.00 -8.14
C PHE A 24 -6.19 2.81 -8.11
N GLY A 25 -6.08 3.76 -7.19
CA GLY A 25 -4.83 4.48 -6.97
C GLY A 25 -3.68 3.49 -6.76
N GLN A 26 -2.59 3.68 -7.49
CA GLN A 26 -1.42 2.84 -7.33
C GLN A 26 -0.72 3.20 -6.01
N ILE A 27 -0.41 2.20 -5.18
CA ILE A 27 0.39 2.45 -3.98
C ILE A 27 1.77 2.93 -4.41
N GLU A 28 2.17 4.04 -3.80
CA GLU A 28 3.43 4.74 -4.04
C GLU A 28 4.41 4.45 -2.91
N PHE A 29 5.63 4.03 -3.26
CA PHE A 29 6.72 3.86 -2.31
C PHE A 29 7.65 5.06 -2.38
N ILE A 30 7.61 5.87 -1.33
CA ILE A 30 8.33 7.13 -1.26
C ILE A 30 9.63 6.92 -0.51
N GLN A 31 10.75 7.31 -1.12
CA GLN A 31 12.09 7.19 -0.54
C GLN A 31 12.22 8.02 0.75
N ASN A 32 12.79 7.44 1.80
CA ASN A 32 13.21 8.20 2.98
C ASN A 32 14.53 8.93 2.72
N LYS A 33 14.51 10.27 2.81
CA LYS A 33 15.69 11.15 2.78
C LYS A 33 15.87 11.90 4.11
N GLY A 34 15.15 11.50 5.16
CA GLY A 34 15.23 12.08 6.51
C GLY A 34 13.91 12.61 7.06
N GLN A 35 12.84 12.59 6.25
CA GLN A 35 11.51 13.05 6.68
C GLN A 35 10.83 12.11 7.71
N TRP A 36 11.32 10.87 7.84
CA TRP A 36 10.87 9.89 8.82
C TRP A 36 12.05 9.29 9.58
N HIS A 37 11.74 8.47 10.60
CA HIS A 37 12.74 7.79 11.42
C HIS A 37 13.79 7.03 10.57
N ASN A 38 15.05 7.03 11.02
CA ASN A 38 16.21 6.57 10.23
C ASN A 38 16.24 5.07 9.88
N ASN A 39 15.41 4.25 10.52
CA ASN A 39 15.24 2.83 10.22
C ASN A 39 14.39 2.62 8.97
N VAL A 40 13.54 3.59 8.60
CA VAL A 40 12.66 3.53 7.44
C VAL A 40 13.46 3.77 6.16
N GLN A 41 13.29 2.90 5.18
CA GLN A 41 13.88 3.04 3.84
C GLN A 41 12.86 3.67 2.87
N TYR A 42 11.60 3.22 2.96
CA TYR A 42 10.49 3.71 2.15
C TYR A 42 9.20 3.76 2.98
N LYS A 43 8.31 4.70 2.68
CA LYS A 43 6.94 4.72 3.20
C LYS A 43 5.95 4.56 2.05
N ALA A 44 4.84 3.90 2.32
CA ALA A 44 3.70 3.85 1.42
C ALA A 44 2.40 4.12 2.19
N GLU A 45 1.45 4.80 1.55
CA GLU A 45 0.09 4.87 2.07
C GLU A 45 -0.68 3.62 1.66
N VAL A 46 -1.46 3.08 2.60
CA VAL A 46 -2.32 1.92 2.39
C VAL A 46 -3.73 2.26 2.90
N SER A 47 -4.73 1.47 2.52
CA SER A 47 -6.15 1.85 2.64
C SER A 47 -6.60 2.39 4.00
N ALA A 48 -6.03 1.91 5.12
CA ALA A 48 -6.36 2.36 6.47
C ALA A 48 -5.10 2.73 7.28
N GLY A 49 -4.08 3.30 6.64
CA GLY A 49 -2.91 3.84 7.33
C GLY A 49 -1.65 3.82 6.48
N SER A 50 -0.52 3.41 7.05
CA SER A 50 0.77 3.48 6.36
C SER A 50 1.64 2.25 6.57
N LEU A 51 2.39 1.89 5.53
CA LEU A 51 3.47 0.93 5.58
C LEU A 51 4.81 1.66 5.64
N TYR A 52 5.69 1.21 6.54
CA TYR A 52 7.07 1.67 6.65
C TYR A 52 8.00 0.48 6.38
N LEU A 53 8.65 0.47 5.23
CA LEU A 53 9.63 -0.56 4.88
C LEU A 53 10.95 -0.30 5.59
N GLU A 54 11.48 -1.32 6.26
CA GLU A 54 12.75 -1.30 6.99
C GLU A 54 13.68 -2.38 6.42
N LYS A 55 14.98 -2.33 6.75
CA LYS A 55 15.95 -3.32 6.22
C LYS A 55 15.53 -4.77 6.49
N ASN A 56 15.09 -5.08 7.70
CA ASN A 56 14.84 -6.46 8.15
C ASN A 56 13.37 -6.69 8.54
N GLY A 57 12.45 -5.99 7.88
CA GLY A 57 11.05 -6.05 8.24
C GLY A 57 10.28 -4.83 7.78
N PHE A 58 9.11 -4.63 8.37
CA PHE A 58 8.30 -3.45 8.12
C PHE A 58 7.41 -3.16 9.32
N THR A 59 7.00 -1.91 9.44
CA THR A 59 6.01 -1.47 10.42
C THR A 59 4.73 -1.07 9.69
N ILE A 60 3.57 -1.50 10.19
CA ILE A 60 2.27 -1.08 9.70
C ILE A 60 1.62 -0.22 10.76
N LEU A 61 1.21 0.98 10.37
CA LEU A 61 0.29 1.83 11.13
C LEU A 61 -1.12 1.60 10.58
N LEU A 62 -2.03 1.14 11.44
CA LEU A 62 -3.45 1.03 11.17
C LEU A 62 -4.20 2.15 11.89
N GLN A 63 -5.26 2.62 11.26
CA GLN A 63 -6.22 3.57 11.80
C GLN A 63 -7.59 2.91 11.85
N ASN A 64 -8.38 3.20 12.87
CA ASN A 64 -9.74 2.71 12.99
C ASN A 64 -10.57 3.20 11.79
N ALA A 65 -11.19 2.28 11.06
CA ALA A 65 -11.89 2.59 9.82
C ALA A 65 -13.13 3.47 10.05
N ASP A 66 -13.83 3.31 11.18
CA ASP A 66 -14.99 4.11 11.52
C ASP A 66 -14.59 5.54 11.89
N ASP A 67 -13.49 5.72 12.63
CA ASP A 67 -12.92 7.04 12.91
C ASP A 67 -12.52 7.74 11.60
N VAL A 68 -11.80 7.05 10.70
CA VAL A 68 -11.39 7.62 9.40
C VAL A 68 -12.61 7.99 8.54
N LYS A 69 -13.65 7.14 8.53
CA LYS A 69 -14.89 7.41 7.82
C LYS A 69 -15.60 8.64 8.40
N MET A 70 -15.74 8.70 9.72
CA MET A 70 -16.34 9.85 10.40
C MET A 70 -15.57 11.14 10.09
N PHE A 71 -14.24 11.09 10.12
CA PHE A 71 -13.40 12.23 9.74
C PHE A 71 -13.64 12.66 8.29
N THR A 72 -13.63 11.70 7.36
CA THR A 72 -13.85 11.97 5.93
C THR A 72 -15.23 12.58 5.68
N GLU A 73 -16.27 12.10 6.35
CA GLU A 73 -17.62 12.66 6.27
C GLU A 73 -17.71 14.07 6.86
N MET A 74 -16.92 14.40 7.88
CA MET A 74 -16.88 15.77 8.42
C MET A 74 -16.12 16.74 7.50
N VAL A 75 -15.02 16.32 6.87
CA VAL A 75 -14.21 17.19 6.00
C VAL A 75 -14.81 17.34 4.60
N HIS A 76 -15.44 16.28 4.08
CA HIS A 76 -15.86 16.18 2.69
C HIS A 76 -17.34 15.79 2.49
N GLY A 77 -18.12 15.66 3.57
CA GLY A 77 -19.55 15.39 3.48
C GLY A 77 -20.35 16.58 2.93
N ASN A 78 -21.52 16.29 2.34
CA ASN A 78 -22.38 17.27 1.68
C ASN A 78 -22.61 18.55 2.51
N GLU A 79 -22.48 19.70 1.85
CA GLU A 79 -22.59 21.07 2.38
C GLU A 79 -23.88 21.38 3.15
N THR A 80 -24.90 20.51 3.09
CA THR A 80 -26.19 20.70 3.75
C THR A 80 -26.17 20.41 5.25
N ALA A 81 -25.15 19.74 5.77
CA ALA A 81 -24.97 19.53 7.20
C ALA A 81 -23.90 20.49 7.73
N THR A 82 -24.30 21.66 8.21
CA THR A 82 -23.48 22.57 9.02
C THR A 82 -23.19 21.97 10.39
N ARG A 83 -22.48 20.84 10.41
CA ARG A 83 -21.93 20.31 11.66
C ARG A 83 -20.60 21.03 11.90
N PRO A 84 -20.47 21.82 12.98
CA PRO A 84 -19.18 22.40 13.31
C PRO A 84 -18.17 21.29 13.52
N PHE A 85 -16.96 21.48 12.99
CA PHE A 85 -15.84 20.59 13.25
C PHE A 85 -15.61 20.56 14.76
N PRO A 86 -15.56 19.38 15.41
CA PRO A 86 -15.36 19.35 16.84
C PRO A 86 -13.98 19.90 17.20
N ASP A 87 -13.89 20.63 18.32
CA ASP A 87 -12.62 21.15 18.85
C ASP A 87 -11.58 20.04 19.08
N LYS A 88 -12.05 18.81 19.27
CA LYS A 88 -11.23 17.60 19.44
C LYS A 88 -11.82 16.45 18.64
N PHE A 89 -10.96 15.81 17.86
CA PHE A 89 -11.24 14.54 17.20
C PHE A 89 -10.21 13.50 17.66
N THR A 90 -10.65 12.30 18.00
CA THR A 90 -9.76 11.20 18.38
C THR A 90 -9.69 10.20 17.23
N LEU A 91 -8.49 9.94 16.73
CA LEU A 91 -8.22 8.90 15.74
C LEU A 91 -7.54 7.73 16.41
N HIS A 92 -8.28 6.66 16.69
CA HIS A 92 -7.68 5.45 17.26
C HIS A 92 -6.78 4.81 16.22
N SER A 93 -5.52 4.62 16.61
CA SER A 93 -4.49 4.05 15.74
C SER A 93 -3.71 2.98 16.48
N PHE A 94 -3.22 1.99 15.73
CA PHE A 94 -2.37 0.93 16.27
C PHE A 94 -1.25 0.65 15.28
N ALA A 95 -0.01 0.65 15.78
CA ALA A 95 1.15 0.26 14.99
C ALA A 95 1.67 -1.10 15.45
N TYR A 96 2.00 -1.97 14.50
CA TYR A 96 2.72 -3.20 14.78
C TYR A 96 3.89 -3.40 13.83
N LYS A 97 4.85 -4.18 14.29
CA LYS A 97 6.08 -4.46 13.54
C LYS A 97 6.14 -5.92 13.13
N VAL A 98 6.55 -6.15 11.90
CA VAL A 98 6.91 -7.48 11.38
C VAL A 98 8.42 -7.51 11.18
N LYS A 99 9.10 -8.43 11.86
CA LYS A 99 10.54 -8.65 11.75
C LYS A 99 10.82 -9.93 10.98
N PHE A 100 11.82 -9.88 10.11
CA PHE A 100 12.34 -11.03 9.40
C PHE A 100 13.50 -11.61 10.22
N LEU A 101 13.22 -12.67 10.99
CA LEU A 101 14.21 -13.26 11.88
C LEU A 101 15.28 -13.98 11.07
N ASN A 102 16.55 -13.77 11.43
CA ASN A 102 17.72 -14.32 10.71
C ASN A 102 17.87 -13.84 9.26
N ALA A 103 17.16 -12.78 8.87
CA ALA A 103 17.38 -12.12 7.59
C ALA A 103 18.74 -11.43 7.53
N SER A 104 19.23 -11.22 6.31
CA SER A 104 20.41 -10.38 6.05
C SER A 104 20.24 -9.01 6.70
N ALA A 105 21.26 -8.53 7.43
CA ALA A 105 21.22 -7.23 8.10
C ALA A 105 21.27 -6.03 7.13
N SER A 106 21.73 -6.27 5.90
CA SER A 106 21.89 -5.27 4.85
C SER A 106 21.49 -5.86 3.50
N PRO A 107 20.18 -6.11 3.27
CA PRO A 107 19.73 -6.56 1.96
C PRO A 107 20.00 -5.49 0.91
N PHE A 108 20.26 -5.93 -0.33
CA PHE A 108 20.36 -4.99 -1.44
C PHE A 108 18.95 -4.55 -1.84
N ILE A 109 18.63 -3.27 -1.61
CA ILE A 109 17.30 -2.72 -1.88
C ILE A 109 17.29 -2.10 -3.27
N GLN A 110 16.48 -2.68 -4.15
CA GLN A 110 16.31 -2.28 -5.53
C GLN A 110 14.92 -1.67 -5.73
N PRO A 111 14.80 -0.33 -5.77
CA PRO A 111 13.56 0.31 -6.20
C PRO A 111 13.31 0.03 -7.69
N ASP A 112 12.05 -0.07 -8.07
CA ASP A 112 11.61 -0.46 -9.42
C ASP A 112 10.50 0.49 -9.90
N LYS A 113 10.50 0.76 -11.21
CA LYS A 113 9.54 1.65 -11.90
C LYS A 113 9.36 3.00 -11.18
N PRO A 114 10.35 3.91 -11.28
CA PRO A 114 10.21 5.26 -10.74
C PRO A 114 9.07 6.01 -11.43
N PHE A 115 8.36 6.84 -10.67
CA PHE A 115 7.51 7.87 -11.24
C PHE A 115 8.36 9.05 -11.74
N GLU A 116 7.80 9.83 -12.68
CA GLU A 116 8.45 11.04 -13.20
C GLU A 116 8.40 12.20 -12.22
N PHE A 117 7.47 12.17 -11.25
CA PHE A 117 7.36 13.18 -10.21
C PHE A 117 8.14 12.80 -8.94
N VAL A 118 8.31 13.80 -8.07
CA VAL A 118 8.96 13.67 -6.77
C VAL A 118 8.12 14.34 -5.68
N ASN A 119 8.35 13.95 -4.43
CA ASN A 119 7.72 14.58 -3.27
C ASN A 119 8.74 15.45 -2.53
N ASN A 120 8.27 16.60 -2.01
CA ASN A 120 9.05 17.51 -1.20
C ASN A 120 8.38 17.66 0.18
N TYR A 121 9.17 17.51 1.24
CA TYR A 121 8.71 17.53 2.62
C TYR A 121 9.38 18.68 3.38
N PHE A 122 8.60 19.69 3.73
CA PHE A 122 9.02 20.85 4.51
C PHE A 122 8.37 20.80 5.89
N ILE A 123 8.75 19.81 6.69
CA ILE A 123 8.11 19.51 7.98
C ILE A 123 8.79 20.35 9.09
N GLY A 124 8.00 21.15 9.79
CA GLY A 124 8.48 22.01 10.88
C GLY A 124 9.37 23.16 10.41
N ASN A 125 9.94 23.89 11.37
CA ASN A 125 10.66 25.14 11.11
C ASN A 125 12.16 24.96 10.88
N ASN A 126 12.70 23.75 11.08
CA ASN A 126 14.12 23.48 10.87
C ASN A 126 14.38 23.03 9.42
N ARG A 127 14.94 23.93 8.60
CA ARG A 127 15.27 23.65 7.19
C ARG A 127 16.24 22.48 6.99
N ALA A 128 17.11 22.19 7.98
CA ALA A 128 18.02 21.05 7.90
C ALA A 128 17.30 19.70 8.04
N GLN A 129 16.01 19.70 8.39
CA GLN A 129 15.16 18.50 8.45
C GLN A 129 14.23 18.40 7.23
N TRP A 130 14.29 19.36 6.31
CA TRP A 130 13.52 19.31 5.07
C TRP A 130 14.12 18.31 4.10
N ALA A 131 13.26 17.62 3.35
CA ALA A 131 13.66 16.62 2.37
C ALA A 131 13.03 16.93 1.02
N SER A 132 13.85 17.39 0.07
CA SER A 132 13.43 17.63 -1.32
C SER A 132 13.80 16.46 -2.23
N ASP A 133 13.16 16.38 -3.39
CA ASP A 133 13.41 15.36 -4.42
C ASP A 133 13.35 13.93 -3.88
N CYS A 134 12.36 13.65 -3.04
CA CYS A 134 12.10 12.29 -2.57
C CYS A 134 11.49 11.50 -3.73
N LYS A 135 12.28 10.56 -4.28
CA LYS A 135 11.84 9.72 -5.40
C LYS A 135 10.68 8.81 -4.99
N VAL A 136 9.77 8.59 -5.93
CA VAL A 136 8.58 7.77 -5.76
C VAL A 136 8.66 6.58 -6.72
N PHE A 137 8.32 5.39 -6.24
CA PHE A 137 8.45 4.13 -6.97
C PHE A 137 7.16 3.31 -6.90
N GLN A 138 6.92 2.49 -7.92
CA GLN A 138 5.75 1.60 -7.94
C GLN A 138 5.99 0.28 -7.21
N ALA A 139 7.26 -0.12 -7.05
CA ALA A 139 7.62 -1.35 -6.38
C ALA A 139 9.02 -1.24 -5.76
N ILE A 140 9.26 -2.01 -4.70
CA ILE A 140 10.57 -2.12 -4.05
C ILE A 140 10.92 -3.60 -3.91
N THR A 141 12.11 -3.99 -4.33
CA THR A 141 12.61 -5.37 -4.19
C THR A 141 13.81 -5.41 -3.25
N TYR A 142 13.71 -6.20 -2.19
CA TYR A 142 14.81 -6.49 -1.28
C TYR A 142 15.43 -7.80 -1.74
N LYS A 143 16.68 -7.74 -2.21
CA LYS A 143 17.41 -8.89 -2.73
C LYS A 143 18.14 -9.64 -1.62
N ASN A 144 18.12 -10.97 -1.70
CA ASN A 144 18.78 -11.87 -0.75
C ASN A 144 18.48 -11.52 0.71
N VAL A 145 17.20 -11.31 1.04
CA VAL A 145 16.77 -11.15 2.44
C VAL A 145 17.07 -12.43 3.22
N TYR A 146 16.88 -13.58 2.56
CA TYR A 146 17.49 -14.85 2.94
C TYR A 146 18.32 -15.37 1.76
N PRO A 147 19.23 -16.34 1.96
CA PRO A 147 19.99 -16.92 0.85
C PRO A 147 19.07 -17.40 -0.29
N ASN A 148 19.26 -16.82 -1.48
CA ASN A 148 18.45 -17.08 -2.68
C ASN A 148 16.95 -16.74 -2.55
N ILE A 149 16.56 -15.86 -1.62
CA ILE A 149 15.17 -15.42 -1.45
C ILE A 149 15.12 -13.89 -1.44
N ASP A 150 14.36 -13.34 -2.38
CA ASP A 150 14.05 -11.91 -2.45
C ASP A 150 12.66 -11.64 -1.86
N ILE A 151 12.39 -10.40 -1.47
CA ILE A 151 11.04 -9.92 -1.13
C ILE A 151 10.69 -8.76 -2.05
N ARG A 152 9.54 -8.80 -2.69
CA ARG A 152 9.07 -7.71 -3.56
C ARG A 152 7.77 -7.12 -3.03
N TYR A 153 7.75 -5.81 -2.79
CA TYR A 153 6.58 -5.03 -2.41
C TYR A 153 6.04 -4.28 -3.62
N TYR A 154 4.73 -4.34 -3.86
CA TYR A 154 4.09 -3.71 -5.01
C TYR A 154 2.59 -3.48 -4.79
N SER A 155 1.99 -2.66 -5.64
CA SER A 155 0.53 -2.50 -5.72
C SER A 155 -0.10 -3.54 -6.64
N SER A 156 -1.21 -4.14 -6.24
CA SER A 156 -2.04 -4.99 -7.08
C SER A 156 -3.51 -4.65 -6.85
N SER A 157 -4.19 -4.16 -7.89
CA SER A 157 -5.59 -3.70 -7.80
C SER A 157 -5.82 -2.71 -6.64
N GLY A 158 -4.87 -1.80 -6.42
CA GLY A 158 -4.91 -0.81 -5.34
C GLY A 158 -4.54 -1.33 -3.95
N ASN A 159 -4.26 -2.63 -3.81
CA ASN A 159 -3.93 -3.24 -2.54
C ASN A 159 -2.42 -3.47 -2.43
N LEU A 160 -1.90 -3.36 -1.22
CA LEU A 160 -0.51 -3.72 -0.93
C LEU A 160 -0.37 -5.23 -1.09
N LYS A 161 0.62 -5.64 -1.86
CA LYS A 161 1.09 -7.03 -1.90
C LYS A 161 2.58 -7.10 -1.65
N TYR A 162 3.00 -8.22 -1.09
CA TYR A 162 4.39 -8.62 -1.08
C TYR A 162 4.53 -10.10 -1.36
N ASP A 163 5.58 -10.47 -2.09
CA ASP A 163 5.88 -11.86 -2.44
C ASP A 163 7.30 -12.21 -2.00
N PHE A 164 7.46 -13.40 -1.42
CA PHE A 164 8.76 -14.04 -1.26
C PHE A 164 9.12 -14.77 -2.56
N ILE A 165 10.16 -14.32 -3.25
CA ILE A 165 10.61 -14.90 -4.51
C ILE A 165 11.76 -15.85 -4.20
N VAL A 166 11.46 -17.14 -4.15
CA VAL A 166 12.44 -18.20 -3.91
C VAL A 166 13.12 -18.55 -5.23
N ARG A 167 14.39 -18.17 -5.37
CA ARG A 167 15.23 -18.51 -6.52
C ARG A 167 15.78 -19.93 -6.38
N PRO A 168 16.31 -20.55 -7.46
CA PRO A 168 16.92 -21.88 -7.38
C PRO A 168 17.93 -21.98 -6.21
N GLY A 169 17.82 -23.05 -5.43
CA GLY A 169 18.64 -23.26 -4.23
C GLY A 169 18.21 -22.49 -2.98
N GLY A 170 17.12 -21.71 -3.03
CA GLY A 170 16.53 -21.07 -1.85
C GLY A 170 15.77 -22.07 -0.98
N ASN A 171 15.83 -21.87 0.34
CA ASN A 171 15.13 -22.69 1.32
C ASN A 171 13.95 -21.92 1.93
N PRO A 172 12.68 -22.20 1.54
CA PRO A 172 11.52 -21.53 2.09
C PRO A 172 11.38 -21.65 3.62
N LYS A 173 11.94 -22.71 4.23
CA LYS A 173 11.90 -22.91 5.68
C LYS A 173 12.76 -21.89 6.45
N ALA A 174 13.63 -21.15 5.77
CA ALA A 174 14.40 -20.07 6.39
C ALA A 174 13.51 -18.84 6.70
N ILE A 175 12.39 -18.68 6.01
CA ILE A 175 11.52 -17.52 6.16
C ILE A 175 10.83 -17.61 7.52
N THR A 176 11.22 -16.72 8.44
CA THR A 176 10.64 -16.64 9.78
C THR A 176 10.18 -15.21 10.06
N LEU A 177 8.90 -15.03 10.37
CA LEU A 177 8.29 -13.74 10.64
C LEU A 177 7.91 -13.65 12.11
N GLN A 178 8.35 -12.58 12.78
CA GLN A 178 7.89 -12.23 14.12
C GLN A 178 7.01 -10.99 14.04
N TYR A 179 5.82 -11.06 14.63
CA TYR A 179 4.92 -9.92 14.76
C TYR A 179 4.96 -9.42 16.20
N ASP A 180 5.28 -8.15 16.37
CA ASP A 180 5.29 -7.49 17.67
C ASP A 180 4.04 -6.61 17.81
N GLY A 181 3.22 -6.90 18.81
CA GLY A 181 2.01 -6.13 19.15
C GLY A 181 0.69 -6.89 19.01
N PRO A 182 0.31 -7.41 17.83
CA PRO A 182 -1.00 -7.98 17.60
C PRO A 182 -1.10 -9.43 18.08
N LYS A 183 -2.33 -9.93 18.18
CA LYS A 183 -2.58 -11.36 18.38
C LYS A 183 -2.68 -12.04 17.03
N LEU A 184 -2.06 -13.21 16.90
CA LEU A 184 -2.05 -13.98 15.67
C LEU A 184 -2.91 -15.24 15.82
N ALA A 185 -3.67 -15.57 14.78
CA ALA A 185 -4.37 -16.84 14.66
C ALA A 185 -4.33 -17.33 13.21
N ILE A 186 -4.39 -18.65 13.01
CA ILE A 186 -4.65 -19.22 11.69
C ILE A 186 -6.12 -19.60 11.60
N LYS A 187 -6.85 -19.01 10.66
CA LYS A 187 -8.27 -19.33 10.39
C LYS A 187 -8.44 -19.58 8.89
N ASN A 188 -9.03 -20.72 8.50
CA ASN A 188 -9.27 -21.08 7.09
C ASN A 188 -8.03 -20.95 6.19
N LYS A 189 -6.86 -21.39 6.68
CA LYS A 189 -5.55 -21.28 6.01
C LYS A 189 -5.03 -19.85 5.80
N ASN A 190 -5.68 -18.84 6.39
CA ASN A 190 -5.21 -17.46 6.40
C ASN A 190 -4.61 -17.13 7.77
N LEU A 191 -3.56 -16.30 7.76
CA LEU A 191 -3.13 -15.60 8.96
C LEU A 191 -4.11 -14.47 9.25
N VAL A 192 -4.66 -14.45 10.47
CA VAL A 192 -5.51 -13.37 10.97
C VAL A 192 -4.74 -12.61 12.03
N ILE A 193 -4.66 -11.29 11.85
CA ILE A 193 -3.94 -10.37 12.73
C ILE A 193 -4.99 -9.53 13.47
N THR A 194 -5.23 -9.85 14.74
CA THR A 194 -6.19 -9.10 15.57
C THR A 194 -5.48 -7.94 16.26
N THR A 195 -5.99 -6.72 16.02
CA THR A 195 -5.51 -5.48 16.63
C THR A 195 -6.63 -4.75 17.36
N PRO A 196 -6.33 -3.78 18.24
CA PRO A 196 -7.37 -2.94 18.88
C PRO A 196 -8.22 -2.11 17.91
N VAL A 197 -7.76 -1.90 16.68
CA VAL A 197 -8.44 -1.06 15.67
C VAL A 197 -9.03 -1.86 14.52
N GLY A 198 -9.03 -3.20 14.60
CA GLY A 198 -9.59 -4.10 13.59
C GLY A 198 -8.79 -5.38 13.39
N GLU A 199 -9.36 -6.31 12.62
CA GLU A 199 -8.65 -7.48 12.11
C GLU A 199 -8.14 -7.23 10.69
N VAL A 200 -6.95 -7.79 10.38
CA VAL A 200 -6.34 -7.82 9.05
C VAL A 200 -6.14 -9.26 8.62
#